data_AF-A0AA38RS69-F1
#
_entry.id   AF-A0AA38RS69-F1
#
_cell.length_a   1.000
_cell.length_b   1.000
_cell.length_c   1.000
_cell.angle_alpha   90.00
_cell.angle_beta   90.00
_cell.angle_gamma   90.00
#
_symmetry.space_group_name_H-M   'P 1'
#
loop_
_entity.id
_entity.type
_entity.pdbx_description
1 polymer ?
#
loop_
_entity_poly.entity_id
_entity_poly.type
_entity_poly.pdbx_seq_one_letter_code
_entity_poly.pdbx_strand_id
1 'polypeptide(L)'
;MLRAYFIYHTSYWPLRAFVLEQEAVLANNIVHWRYRCLEKCLRLPTLLQDVDESLRPLLQRDERQEIMAIHRKPYQHVSPSDPSLVCTCLTCILRWNSLCLVVDFGHWQSHLDRGEPIPMIPRGTHPEWNQRLIAANAAIVSRALRQPIWYACILQMHLWSTVTAIRRHSENKGNKRWRFLMTKADEDTETDAFLEREGPPTLDFPFHRDNYYMLEAFLPNRGWNNEQQRWMYLPAEQHDKDLQYIRTWARARYPAAMNVTDDVL
;
A
#
# COMPACT_ATOMS: atom_id res chain seq x y z
N MET A 1 -13.28 6.09 6.25
CA MET A 1 -12.73 5.91 7.62
C MET A 1 -13.80 5.76 8.71
N LEU A 2 -15.01 6.33 8.56
CA LEU A 2 -16.08 6.30 9.56
C LEU A 2 -16.75 4.93 9.84
N ARG A 3 -16.72 3.95 8.92
CA ARG A 3 -17.41 2.66 9.13
C ARG A 3 -16.63 1.65 9.98
N ALA A 4 -15.30 1.68 9.96
CA ALA A 4 -14.46 0.83 10.82
C ALA A 4 -14.28 1.39 12.25
N TYR A 5 -14.37 2.72 12.39
CA TYR A 5 -14.38 3.40 13.67
C TYR A 5 -15.57 2.95 14.56
N PHE A 6 -16.69 2.57 13.94
CA PHE A 6 -17.87 2.04 14.62
C PHE A 6 -17.63 0.69 15.31
N ILE A 7 -16.74 -0.16 14.78
CA ILE A 7 -16.48 -1.49 15.36
C ILE A 7 -15.82 -1.35 16.74
N TYR A 8 -14.89 -0.41 16.90
CA TYR A 8 -14.19 -0.19 18.17
C TYR A 8 -14.96 0.66 19.19
N HIS A 9 -16.01 1.38 18.75
CA HIS A 9 -16.84 2.25 19.58
C HIS A 9 -18.30 1.78 19.69
N THR A 10 -18.59 0.51 19.42
CA THR A 10 -19.89 -0.06 19.78
C THR A 10 -19.99 -0.17 21.31
N SER A 11 -21.04 0.41 21.88
CA SER A 11 -21.36 0.37 23.31
C SER A 11 -21.74 -1.04 23.80
N TYR A 12 -21.81 -2.02 22.89
CA TYR A 12 -22.24 -3.38 23.16
C TYR A 12 -21.02 -4.30 23.28
N TRP A 13 -20.56 -4.48 24.52
CA TRP A 13 -19.37 -5.27 24.87
C TRP A 13 -19.32 -6.67 24.21
N PRO A 14 -20.40 -7.46 24.15
CA PRO A 14 -20.37 -8.79 23.54
C PRO A 14 -20.05 -8.78 22.04
N LEU A 15 -20.60 -7.81 21.29
CA LEU A 15 -20.34 -7.69 19.85
C LEU A 15 -18.89 -7.26 19.59
N ARG A 16 -18.40 -6.28 20.38
CA ARG A 16 -17.01 -5.84 20.29
C ARG A 16 -16.04 -6.97 20.60
N ALA A 17 -16.31 -7.77 21.64
CA ALA A 17 -15.51 -8.93 22.00
C ALA A 17 -15.49 -9.97 20.86
N PHE A 18 -16.65 -10.30 20.30
CA PHE A 18 -16.75 -11.23 19.17
C PHE A 18 -15.97 -10.75 17.94
N VAL A 19 -16.06 -9.46 17.58
CA VAL A 19 -15.33 -8.93 16.42
C VAL A 19 -13.82 -8.94 16.64
N LEU A 20 -13.35 -8.68 17.87
CA LEU A 20 -11.93 -8.76 18.21
C LEU A 20 -11.43 -10.20 18.19
N GLU A 21 -12.23 -11.15 18.69
CA GLU A 21 -11.88 -12.58 18.68
C GLU A 21 -11.84 -13.16 17.26
N GLN A 22 -12.77 -12.74 16.40
CA GLN A 22 -12.91 -13.23 15.02
C GLN A 22 -12.24 -12.32 13.99
N GLU A 23 -11.40 -11.37 14.42
CA GLU A 23 -10.89 -10.29 13.57
C GLU A 23 -10.25 -10.80 12.29
N ALA A 24 -9.36 -11.80 12.40
CA ALA A 24 -8.64 -12.36 11.27
C ALA A 24 -9.57 -13.04 10.25
N VAL A 25 -10.55 -13.82 10.73
CA VAL A 25 -11.52 -14.51 9.87
C VAL A 25 -12.41 -13.50 9.15
N LEU A 26 -12.92 -12.51 9.89
CA LEU A 26 -13.77 -11.46 9.33
C LEU A 26 -13.01 -10.63 8.29
N ALA A 27 -11.79 -10.19 8.62
CA ALA A 27 -10.96 -9.41 7.71
C ALA A 27 -10.65 -10.18 6.43
N ASN A 28 -10.21 -11.44 6.54
CA ASN A 28 -9.91 -12.27 5.37
C ASN A 28 -11.14 -12.49 4.48
N ASN A 29 -12.31 -12.75 5.08
CA ASN A 29 -13.54 -12.89 4.31
C ASN A 29 -13.93 -11.59 3.59
N ILE A 30 -13.81 -10.44 4.26
CA ILE A 30 -14.07 -9.13 3.67
C ILE A 30 -13.11 -8.86 2.50
N VAL A 31 -11.82 -9.09 2.70
CA VAL A 31 -10.77 -8.85 1.69
C VAL A 31 -10.99 -9.72 0.46
N HIS A 32 -11.14 -11.04 0.63
CA HIS A 32 -11.32 -11.95 -0.50
C HIS A 32 -12.63 -11.73 -1.25
N TRP A 33 -13.69 -11.29 -0.56
CA TRP A 33 -14.98 -11.04 -1.20
C TRP A 33 -15.03 -9.68 -1.91
N ARG A 34 -14.55 -8.60 -1.28
CA ARG A 34 -14.73 -7.23 -1.78
C ARG A 34 -13.53 -6.65 -2.53
N TYR A 35 -12.33 -7.11 -2.21
CA TYR A 35 -11.07 -6.43 -2.56
C TYR A 35 -10.10 -7.35 -3.29
N ARG A 36 -10.62 -8.25 -4.14
CA ARG A 36 -9.86 -9.32 -4.80
C ARG A 36 -8.79 -8.79 -5.76
N CYS A 37 -9.04 -7.67 -6.42
CA CYS A 37 -8.06 -6.98 -7.26
C CYS A 37 -7.08 -6.16 -6.41
N LEU A 38 -7.61 -5.35 -5.49
CA LEU A 38 -6.84 -4.43 -4.66
C LEU A 38 -5.85 -5.16 -3.77
N GLU A 39 -6.21 -6.32 -3.23
CA GLU A 39 -5.33 -7.13 -2.39
C GLU A 39 -4.05 -7.56 -3.14
N LYS A 40 -4.17 -7.90 -4.43
CA LYS A 40 -3.01 -8.27 -5.26
C LYS A 40 -2.12 -7.06 -5.52
N CYS A 41 -2.70 -5.88 -5.67
CA CYS A 41 -1.97 -4.63 -5.90
C CYS A 41 -1.27 -4.13 -4.62
N LEU A 42 -1.97 -4.17 -3.49
CA LEU A 42 -1.62 -3.48 -2.24
C LEU A 42 -1.27 -4.46 -1.13
N ARG A 43 -0.38 -5.41 -1.41
CA ARG A 43 0.06 -6.40 -0.41
C ARG A 43 0.77 -5.73 0.77
N LEU A 44 0.59 -6.31 1.96
CA LEU A 44 1.32 -5.88 3.16
C LEU A 44 2.83 -6.17 3.02
N PRO A 45 3.70 -5.29 3.52
CA PRO A 45 5.10 -5.61 3.74
C PRO A 45 5.25 -6.62 4.89
N THR A 46 6.30 -7.42 4.84
CA THR A 46 6.62 -8.41 5.87
C THR A 46 7.21 -7.73 7.11
N LEU A 47 6.82 -8.15 8.31
CA LEU A 47 7.50 -7.72 9.54
C LEU A 47 8.91 -8.30 9.57
N LEU A 48 9.88 -7.55 10.08
CA LEU A 48 11.27 -8.01 10.14
C LEU A 48 11.41 -9.28 11.00
N GLN A 49 10.60 -9.41 12.05
CA GLN A 49 10.57 -10.58 12.94
C GLN A 49 10.13 -11.87 12.23
N ASP A 50 9.43 -11.76 11.09
CA ASP A 50 8.96 -12.92 10.31
C ASP A 50 9.96 -13.30 9.21
N VAL A 51 11.03 -12.52 9.04
CA VAL A 51 12.15 -12.85 8.13
C VAL A 51 13.12 -13.80 8.84
N ASP A 52 13.76 -14.67 8.05
CA ASP A 52 14.89 -15.52 8.48
C ASP A 52 15.90 -14.72 9.31
N GLU A 53 16.18 -15.21 10.52
CA GLU A 53 17.03 -14.57 11.51
C GLU A 53 18.44 -14.25 10.97
N SER A 54 18.98 -15.11 10.11
CA SER A 54 20.29 -14.91 9.47
C SER A 54 20.33 -13.68 8.54
N LEU A 55 19.17 -13.27 8.01
CA LEU A 55 19.07 -12.15 7.07
C LEU A 55 18.74 -10.82 7.77
N ARG A 56 18.21 -10.83 9.00
CA ARG A 56 17.80 -9.61 9.70
C ARG A 56 18.94 -8.60 9.89
N PRO A 57 20.16 -9.00 10.32
CA PRO A 57 21.26 -8.05 10.45
C PRO A 57 21.66 -7.44 9.11
N LEU A 58 21.63 -8.22 8.03
CA LEU A 58 21.99 -7.76 6.69
C LEU A 58 20.99 -6.74 6.15
N LEU A 59 19.70 -6.97 6.44
CA LEU A 59 18.62 -6.05 6.11
C LEU A 59 18.77 -4.72 6.85
N GLN A 60 19.32 -4.71 8.06
CA GLN A 60 19.45 -3.50 8.88
C GLN A 60 20.75 -2.73 8.67
N ARG A 61 21.76 -3.29 7.99
CA ARG A 61 23.05 -2.63 7.74
C ARG A 61 22.90 -1.27 7.08
N ASP A 62 23.64 -0.29 7.58
CA ASP A 62 23.62 1.10 7.09
C ASP A 62 23.89 1.20 5.59
N GLU A 63 24.90 0.49 5.08
CA GLU A 63 25.19 0.43 3.63
C GLU A 63 23.97 0.02 2.82
N ARG A 64 23.19 -0.95 3.31
CA ARG A 64 21.97 -1.40 2.65
C ARG A 64 20.86 -0.36 2.76
N GLN A 65 20.72 0.28 3.94
CA GLN A 65 19.76 1.35 4.16
C GLN A 65 20.02 2.55 3.23
N GLU A 66 21.28 2.87 2.96
CA GLU A 66 21.69 3.91 2.02
C GLU A 66 21.30 3.57 0.58
N ILE A 67 21.57 2.34 0.13
CA ILE A 67 21.13 1.89 -1.21
C ILE A 67 19.61 1.97 -1.34
N MET A 68 18.87 1.64 -0.27
CA MET A 68 17.41 1.73 -0.26
C MET A 68 16.86 3.14 -0.05
N ALA A 69 17.70 4.12 0.30
CA ALA A 69 17.26 5.48 0.55
C ALA A 69 16.62 6.13 -0.68
N ILE A 70 17.02 5.70 -1.89
CA ILE A 70 16.43 6.16 -3.17
C ILE A 70 14.92 5.90 -3.26
N HIS A 71 14.42 4.87 -2.56
CA HIS A 71 13.01 4.53 -2.52
C HIS A 71 12.28 5.09 -1.29
N ARG A 72 12.99 5.74 -0.36
CA ARG A 72 12.43 6.30 0.88
C ARG A 72 12.40 7.82 0.93
N LYS A 73 13.43 8.45 0.36
CA LYS A 73 13.61 9.92 0.35
C LYS A 73 12.87 10.70 -0.76
N PRO A 74 12.30 10.12 -1.83
CA PRO A 74 11.74 10.95 -2.91
C PRO A 74 10.40 11.60 -2.55
N TYR A 75 9.65 11.07 -1.58
CA TYR A 75 8.25 11.45 -1.37
C TYR A 75 8.05 12.30 -0.12
N GLN A 76 7.58 13.55 -0.29
CA GLN A 76 7.24 14.42 0.84
C GLN A 76 5.97 13.98 1.60
N HIS A 77 5.15 13.12 1.00
CA HIS A 77 3.85 12.70 1.51
C HIS A 77 3.83 11.25 2.01
N VAL A 78 5.00 10.61 2.12
CA VAL A 78 5.15 9.25 2.64
C VAL A 78 6.20 9.24 3.72
N SER A 79 5.85 8.72 4.89
CA SER A 79 6.84 8.48 5.95
C SER A 79 7.60 7.19 5.66
N PRO A 80 8.93 7.13 5.86
CA PRO A 80 9.69 5.89 5.72
C PRO A 80 9.25 4.85 6.76
N SER A 81 9.37 3.57 6.43
CA SER A 81 9.14 2.48 7.39
C SER A 81 10.27 2.42 8.42
N ASP A 82 9.92 2.00 9.64
CA ASP A 82 10.89 1.70 10.70
C ASP A 82 11.66 0.41 10.33
N PRO A 83 12.99 0.47 10.11
CA PRO A 83 13.80 -0.68 9.73
C PRO A 83 13.99 -1.71 10.86
N SER A 84 13.59 -1.39 12.09
CA SER A 84 13.54 -2.36 13.19
C SER A 84 12.24 -3.17 13.18
N LEU A 85 11.19 -2.66 12.53
CA LEU A 85 9.87 -3.28 12.51
C LEU A 85 9.57 -3.99 11.18
N VAL A 86 9.89 -3.37 10.05
CA VAL A 86 9.48 -3.82 8.72
C VAL A 86 10.69 -4.28 7.92
N CYS A 87 10.54 -5.38 7.17
CA CYS A 87 11.57 -5.82 6.25
C CYS A 87 11.94 -4.71 5.26
N THR A 88 13.24 -4.52 5.05
CA THR A 88 13.80 -3.43 4.22
C THR A 88 14.20 -3.90 2.83
N CYS A 89 13.73 -5.07 2.39
CA CYS A 89 13.86 -5.49 0.99
C CYS A 89 13.09 -4.53 0.07
N LEU A 90 13.45 -4.50 -1.22
CA LEU A 90 12.86 -3.56 -2.19
C LEU A 90 11.33 -3.69 -2.22
N THR A 91 10.82 -4.91 -2.36
CA THR A 91 9.38 -5.20 -2.38
C THR A 91 8.66 -4.67 -1.14
N CYS A 92 9.20 -4.86 0.07
CA CYS A 92 8.55 -4.40 1.30
C CYS A 92 8.54 -2.87 1.41
N ILE A 93 9.62 -2.20 0.98
CA ILE A 93 9.65 -0.73 0.92
C ILE A 93 8.59 -0.20 -0.05
N LEU A 94 8.48 -0.78 -1.24
CA LEU A 94 7.47 -0.37 -2.22
C LEU A 94 6.03 -0.64 -1.74
N ARG A 95 5.79 -1.79 -1.09
CA ARG A 95 4.50 -2.12 -0.46
C ARG A 95 4.13 -1.11 0.63
N TRP A 96 5.07 -0.79 1.53
CA TRP A 96 4.88 0.24 2.55
C TRP A 96 4.51 1.60 1.93
N ASN A 97 5.29 2.05 0.95
CA ASN A 97 5.05 3.33 0.27
C ASN A 97 3.66 3.36 -0.39
N SER A 98 3.27 2.27 -1.05
CA SER A 98 1.97 2.14 -1.71
C SER A 98 0.81 2.26 -0.72
N LEU A 99 0.92 1.61 0.44
CA LEU A 99 -0.11 1.68 1.48
C LEU A 99 -0.19 3.08 2.09
N CYS A 100 0.94 3.71 2.38
CA CYS A 100 0.98 5.09 2.87
C CYS A 100 0.35 6.06 1.86
N LEU A 101 0.64 5.89 0.57
CA LEU A 101 0.07 6.71 -0.49
C LEU A 101 -1.44 6.56 -0.60
N VAL A 102 -1.96 5.33 -0.49
CA VAL A 102 -3.40 5.07 -0.51
C VAL A 102 -4.11 5.77 0.64
N VAL A 103 -3.51 5.73 1.84
CA VAL A 103 -4.07 6.42 3.01
C VAL A 103 -4.02 7.95 2.82
N ASP A 104 -2.92 8.49 2.29
CA ASP A 104 -2.79 9.92 2.00
C ASP A 104 -3.80 10.35 0.90
N PHE A 105 -3.93 9.59 -0.17
CA PHE A 105 -4.91 9.84 -1.23
C PHE A 105 -6.34 9.85 -0.70
N GLY A 106 -6.68 8.89 0.19
CA GLY A 106 -7.96 8.84 0.88
C GLY A 106 -8.22 10.05 1.78
N HIS A 107 -7.19 10.59 2.44
CA HIS A 107 -7.30 11.82 3.23
C HIS A 107 -7.70 13.02 2.36
N TRP A 108 -7.11 13.15 1.17
CA TRP A 108 -7.33 14.29 0.27
C TRP A 108 -8.56 14.18 -0.64
N GLN A 109 -9.30 13.06 -0.64
CA GLN A 109 -10.48 12.93 -1.51
C GLN A 109 -11.49 14.06 -1.36
N SER A 110 -11.77 14.50 -0.13
CA SER A 110 -12.72 15.60 0.12
C SER A 110 -12.30 16.93 -0.53
N HIS A 111 -10.99 17.18 -0.63
CA HIS A 111 -10.47 18.34 -1.36
C HIS A 111 -10.70 18.17 -2.86
N LEU A 112 -10.33 17.01 -3.40
CA LEU A 112 -10.46 16.70 -4.82
C LEU A 112 -11.92 16.77 -5.30
N ASP A 113 -12.87 16.30 -4.49
CA ASP A 113 -14.29 16.28 -4.83
C ASP A 113 -14.94 17.65 -4.78
N ARG A 114 -14.48 18.51 -3.87
CA ARG A 114 -14.95 19.90 -3.75
C ARG A 114 -14.22 20.86 -4.70
N GLY A 115 -13.19 20.37 -5.41
CA GLY A 115 -12.31 21.22 -6.22
C GLY A 115 -11.47 22.18 -5.37
N GLU A 116 -11.25 21.86 -4.09
CA GLU A 116 -10.42 22.64 -3.20
C GLU A 116 -8.95 22.29 -3.43
N PRO A 117 -8.05 23.28 -3.55
CA PRO A 117 -6.65 23.01 -3.77
C PRO A 117 -6.03 22.29 -2.56
N ILE A 118 -5.31 21.19 -2.83
CA ILE A 118 -4.43 20.55 -1.86
C ILE A 118 -3.26 21.50 -1.54
N PRO A 119 -2.94 21.76 -0.25
CA PRO A 119 -1.83 22.60 0.14
C PRO A 119 -0.49 22.12 -0.43
N MET A 120 0.18 23.01 -1.15
CA MET A 120 1.51 22.75 -1.70
C MET A 120 2.60 22.94 -0.64
N ILE A 121 3.57 22.02 -0.65
CA ILE A 121 4.73 22.08 0.23
C ILE A 121 5.89 22.71 -0.55
N PRO A 122 6.43 23.86 -0.12
CA PRO A 122 7.61 24.43 -0.75
C PRO A 122 8.79 23.45 -0.73
N ARG A 123 9.59 23.45 -1.80
CA ARG A 123 10.77 22.58 -1.91
C ARG A 123 11.71 22.82 -0.73
N GLY A 124 12.26 21.73 -0.19
CA GLY A 124 13.19 21.78 0.96
C GLY A 124 12.54 22.11 2.31
N THR A 125 11.22 22.25 2.38
CA THR A 125 10.51 22.49 3.64
C THR A 125 9.80 21.25 4.16
N HIS A 126 9.62 21.19 5.47
CA HIS A 126 8.96 20.09 6.18
C HIS A 126 7.92 20.66 7.15
N PRO A 127 6.77 21.16 6.67
CA PRO A 127 5.80 21.81 7.53
C PRO A 127 5.20 20.82 8.54
N GLU A 128 4.94 21.29 9.75
CA GLU A 128 4.48 20.46 10.89
C GLU A 128 3.17 19.72 10.59
N TRP A 129 2.23 20.37 9.89
CA TRP A 129 0.98 19.73 9.48
C TRP A 129 1.22 18.49 8.62
N ASN A 130 2.21 18.54 7.72
CA ASN A 130 2.53 17.43 6.84
C ASN A 130 3.21 16.30 7.61
N GLN A 131 4.13 16.64 8.52
CA GLN A 131 4.78 15.66 9.38
C GLN A 131 3.76 14.89 10.24
N ARG A 132 2.79 15.61 10.83
CA ARG A 132 1.69 14.99 11.59
C ARG A 132 0.82 14.10 10.71
N LEU A 133 0.48 14.55 9.50
CA LEU A 133 -0.31 13.77 8.54
C LEU A 133 0.40 12.47 8.14
N ILE A 134 1.66 12.54 7.68
CA ILE A 134 2.39 11.34 7.22
C ILE A 134 2.68 10.37 8.38
N ALA A 135 2.85 10.88 9.61
CA ALA A 135 2.98 10.04 10.80
C ALA A 135 1.67 9.33 11.14
N ALA A 136 0.52 10.03 11.04
CA ALA A 136 -0.79 9.42 11.24
C ALA A 136 -1.08 8.35 10.17
N ASN A 137 -0.73 8.62 8.91
CA ASN A 137 -0.88 7.64 7.82
C ASN A 137 -0.02 6.40 8.07
N ALA A 138 1.26 6.59 8.44
CA ALA A 138 2.16 5.49 8.80
C ALA A 138 1.67 4.67 10.00
N ALA A 139 1.03 5.32 10.98
CA ALA A 139 0.44 4.61 12.12
C ALA A 139 -0.73 3.70 11.71
N ILE A 140 -1.56 4.13 10.75
CA ILE A 140 -2.62 3.30 10.16
C ILE A 140 -2.01 2.08 9.46
N VAL A 141 -1.00 2.28 8.61
CA VAL A 141 -0.32 1.18 7.91
C VAL A 141 0.36 0.23 8.90
N SER A 142 1.02 0.76 9.94
CA SER A 142 1.64 -0.05 10.99
C SER A 142 0.65 -0.91 11.76
N ARG A 143 -0.58 -0.43 11.98
CA ARG A 143 -1.65 -1.23 12.60
C ARG A 143 -2.08 -2.36 11.68
N ALA A 144 -2.21 -2.10 10.38
CA ALA A 144 -2.57 -3.11 9.39
C ALA A 144 -1.59 -4.30 9.33
N LEU A 145 -0.32 -4.11 9.70
CA LEU A 145 0.66 -5.20 9.78
C LEU A 145 0.39 -6.19 10.91
N ARG A 146 -0.38 -5.80 11.93
CA ARG A 146 -0.65 -6.61 13.13
C ARG A 146 -2.13 -6.92 13.34
N GLN A 147 -3.00 -6.13 12.73
CA GLN A 147 -4.45 -6.18 12.90
C GLN A 147 -5.09 -6.23 11.50
N PRO A 148 -5.46 -7.44 11.01
CA PRO A 148 -5.99 -7.64 9.67
C PRO A 148 -7.19 -6.75 9.33
N ILE A 149 -8.00 -6.33 10.31
CA ILE A 149 -9.13 -5.45 10.03
C ILE A 149 -8.68 -4.09 9.50
N TRP A 150 -7.53 -3.57 9.97
CA TRP A 150 -6.99 -2.31 9.46
C TRP A 150 -6.54 -2.42 8.02
N TYR A 151 -6.06 -3.58 7.59
CA TYR A 151 -5.76 -3.82 6.18
C TYR A 151 -7.04 -3.75 5.33
N ALA A 152 -8.11 -4.44 5.75
CA ALA A 152 -9.41 -4.33 5.10
C ALA A 152 -9.93 -2.88 5.05
N CYS A 153 -9.68 -2.08 6.09
CA CYS A 153 -10.03 -0.67 6.13
C CYS A 153 -9.26 0.19 5.11
N ILE A 154 -7.96 -0.09 4.93
CA ILE A 154 -7.14 0.59 3.91
C ILE A 154 -7.70 0.25 2.52
N LEU A 155 -7.98 -1.03 2.24
CA LEU A 155 -8.56 -1.44 0.95
C LEU A 155 -9.95 -0.82 0.73
N GLN A 156 -10.80 -0.77 1.75
CA GLN A 156 -12.10 -0.10 1.69
C GLN A 156 -11.96 1.39 1.34
N MET A 157 -11.04 2.08 2.02
CA MET A 157 -10.76 3.49 1.76
C MET A 157 -10.27 3.70 0.33
N HIS A 158 -9.42 2.80 -0.16
CA HIS A 158 -8.91 2.88 -1.52
C HIS A 158 -9.98 2.64 -2.58
N LEU A 159 -10.82 1.62 -2.38
CA LEU A 159 -11.95 1.36 -3.28
C LEU A 159 -12.86 2.58 -3.34
N TRP A 160 -13.21 3.14 -2.18
CA TRP A 160 -14.04 4.35 -2.13
C TRP A 160 -13.38 5.54 -2.85
N SER A 161 -12.09 5.75 -2.64
CA SER A 161 -11.32 6.81 -3.31
C SER A 161 -11.27 6.62 -4.82
N THR A 162 -11.09 5.37 -5.26
CA THR A 162 -11.02 4.99 -6.69
C THR A 162 -12.38 5.17 -7.37
N VAL A 163 -13.46 4.66 -6.76
CA VAL A 163 -14.84 4.84 -7.27
C VAL A 163 -15.17 6.32 -7.39
N THR A 164 -14.85 7.10 -6.36
CA THR A 164 -15.13 8.54 -6.32
C THR A 164 -14.31 9.29 -7.37
N ALA A 165 -13.03 8.96 -7.53
CA ALA A 165 -12.19 9.54 -8.55
C ALA A 165 -12.70 9.20 -9.96
N ILE A 166 -12.98 7.92 -10.26
CA ILE A 166 -13.54 7.51 -11.56
C ILE A 166 -14.84 8.24 -11.85
N ARG A 167 -15.75 8.38 -10.86
CA ARG A 167 -16.99 9.15 -11.02
C ARG A 167 -16.71 10.62 -11.34
N ARG A 168 -15.88 11.30 -10.56
CA ARG A 168 -15.47 12.70 -10.78
C ARG A 168 -14.88 12.90 -12.18
N HIS A 169 -14.00 11.99 -12.60
CA HIS A 169 -13.42 12.02 -13.94
C HIS A 169 -14.47 11.72 -15.01
N SER A 170 -15.41 10.80 -14.75
CA SER A 170 -16.51 10.44 -15.66
C SER A 170 -17.38 11.64 -16.04
N GLU A 171 -17.74 12.46 -15.04
CA GLU A 171 -18.60 13.64 -15.15
C GLU A 171 -17.90 14.82 -15.84
N ASN A 172 -16.57 14.86 -15.81
CA ASN A 172 -15.80 15.88 -16.50
C ASN A 172 -15.80 15.64 -18.02
N LYS A 173 -16.72 16.32 -18.71
CA LYS A 173 -16.89 16.27 -20.18
C LYS A 173 -15.67 16.76 -20.97
N GLY A 174 -14.79 17.56 -20.36
CA GLY A 174 -13.57 18.06 -20.99
C GLY A 174 -12.43 17.04 -21.02
N ASN A 175 -12.45 16.06 -20.12
CA ASN A 175 -11.42 15.03 -20.07
C ASN A 175 -11.72 13.93 -21.11
N LYS A 176 -10.85 13.72 -22.10
CA LYS A 176 -11.02 12.67 -23.13
C LYS A 176 -10.06 11.48 -22.94
N ARG A 177 -9.39 11.39 -21.79
CA ARG A 177 -8.46 10.28 -21.51
C ARG A 177 -9.21 8.96 -21.46
N TRP A 178 -8.48 7.88 -21.75
CA TRP A 178 -8.95 6.52 -21.53
C TRP A 178 -9.16 6.26 -20.03
N ARG A 179 -10.25 5.58 -19.67
CA ARG A 179 -10.73 5.46 -18.28
C ARG A 179 -11.09 4.04 -17.94
N PHE A 180 -11.17 3.77 -16.64
CA PHE A 180 -11.82 2.56 -16.15
C PHE A 180 -13.32 2.58 -16.46
N LEU A 181 -13.83 1.46 -16.95
CA LEU A 181 -15.26 1.26 -17.18
C LEU A 181 -15.94 0.85 -15.87
N MET A 182 -16.59 1.80 -15.21
CA MET A 182 -17.37 1.60 -14.00
C MET A 182 -18.83 2.00 -14.25
N THR A 183 -19.75 1.06 -14.05
CA THR A 183 -21.20 1.30 -14.14
C THR A 183 -21.77 1.64 -12.77
N LYS A 184 -23.02 2.12 -12.73
CA LYS A 184 -23.72 2.37 -11.47
C LYS A 184 -23.88 1.09 -10.63
N ALA A 185 -24.18 -0.03 -11.29
CA ALA A 185 -24.27 -1.33 -10.64
C ALA A 185 -22.94 -1.75 -9.98
N ASP A 186 -21.80 -1.46 -10.61
CA ASP A 186 -20.48 -1.74 -10.02
C ASP A 186 -20.27 -0.95 -8.73
N GLU A 187 -20.63 0.35 -8.72
CA GLU A 187 -20.57 1.20 -7.52
C GLU A 187 -21.45 0.62 -6.39
N ASP A 188 -22.66 0.18 -6.72
CA ASP A 188 -23.63 -0.34 -5.75
C ASP A 188 -23.23 -1.70 -5.17
N THR A 189 -22.41 -2.50 -5.87
CA THR A 189 -21.86 -3.75 -5.29
C THR A 189 -20.88 -3.49 -4.16
N GLU A 190 -20.31 -2.29 -4.08
CA GLU A 190 -19.20 -1.93 -3.19
C GLU A 190 -18.01 -2.93 -3.23
N THR A 191 -17.74 -3.53 -4.41
CA THR A 191 -16.61 -4.44 -4.69
C THR A 191 -15.67 -3.87 -5.76
N ASP A 192 -14.49 -4.45 -5.89
CA ASP A 192 -13.46 -4.03 -6.85
C ASP A 192 -13.44 -4.81 -8.18
N ALA A 193 -14.46 -5.63 -8.44
CA ALA A 193 -14.50 -6.52 -9.61
C ALA A 193 -14.39 -5.78 -10.95
N PHE A 194 -14.90 -4.55 -11.05
CA PHE A 194 -14.80 -3.74 -12.26
C PHE A 194 -13.35 -3.39 -12.65
N LEU A 195 -12.41 -3.44 -11.70
CA LEU A 195 -10.99 -3.17 -11.93
C LEU A 195 -10.27 -4.31 -12.66
N GLU A 196 -10.91 -5.45 -12.86
CA GLU A 196 -10.40 -6.55 -13.70
C GLU A 196 -10.63 -6.30 -15.20
N ARG A 197 -11.50 -5.34 -15.54
CA ARG A 197 -11.72 -4.91 -16.93
C ARG A 197 -10.50 -4.16 -17.46
N GLU A 198 -10.43 -4.05 -18.78
CA GLU A 198 -9.42 -3.23 -19.45
C GLU A 198 -9.51 -1.76 -18.96
N GLY A 199 -8.36 -1.11 -18.82
CA GLY A 199 -8.29 0.25 -18.33
C GLY A 199 -6.88 0.82 -18.44
N PRO A 200 -6.71 2.11 -18.11
CA PRO A 200 -5.42 2.79 -18.23
C PRO A 200 -4.36 2.16 -17.32
N PRO A 201 -3.07 2.26 -17.69
CA PRO A 201 -1.98 1.85 -16.82
C PRO A 201 -1.94 2.72 -15.56
N THR A 202 -1.66 2.10 -14.42
CA THR A 202 -1.72 2.72 -13.09
C THR A 202 -0.45 2.45 -12.27
N LEU A 203 0.67 2.23 -12.97
CA LEU A 203 1.94 1.82 -12.38
C LEU A 203 2.68 2.99 -11.69
N ASP A 204 2.49 4.21 -12.18
CA ASP A 204 3.30 5.34 -11.75
C ASP A 204 2.93 5.79 -10.34
N PHE A 205 3.93 5.81 -9.46
CA PHE A 205 3.80 6.31 -8.11
C PHE A 205 3.67 7.84 -8.13
N PRO A 206 2.58 8.43 -7.62
CA PRO A 206 2.43 9.87 -7.52
C PRO A 206 3.57 10.51 -6.70
N PHE A 207 4.42 11.32 -7.33
CA PHE A 207 5.55 11.94 -6.63
C PHE A 207 5.12 13.14 -5.78
N HIS A 208 4.17 13.93 -6.28
CA HIS A 208 3.53 15.04 -5.57
C HIS A 208 2.03 14.82 -5.42
N ARG A 209 1.40 15.47 -4.43
CA ARG A 209 -0.06 15.42 -4.25
C ARG A 209 -0.82 16.05 -5.43
N ASP A 210 -0.18 16.91 -6.21
CA ASP A 210 -0.74 17.43 -7.47
C ASP A 210 -1.05 16.31 -8.48
N ASN A 211 -0.35 15.19 -8.42
CA ASN A 211 -0.66 14.05 -9.27
C ASN A 211 -2.02 13.42 -8.89
N TYR A 212 -2.56 13.67 -7.70
CA TYR A 212 -3.86 13.14 -7.26
C TYR A 212 -5.05 13.67 -8.07
N TYR A 213 -4.94 14.88 -8.63
CA TYR A 213 -6.01 15.43 -9.50
C TYR A 213 -6.20 14.62 -10.78
N MET A 214 -5.17 13.93 -11.24
CA MET A 214 -5.21 13.11 -12.45
C MET A 214 -5.29 11.60 -12.16
N LEU A 215 -5.37 11.23 -10.87
CA LEU A 215 -5.34 9.85 -10.42
C LEU A 215 -6.78 9.30 -10.34
N GLU A 216 -7.16 8.51 -11.34
CA GLU A 216 -8.43 7.76 -11.32
C GLU A 216 -8.35 6.53 -10.42
N ALA A 217 -7.25 5.78 -10.53
CA ALA A 217 -6.98 4.62 -9.70
C ALA A 217 -5.46 4.45 -9.52
N PHE A 218 -5.04 4.07 -8.32
CA PHE A 218 -3.66 3.67 -8.05
C PHE A 218 -3.61 2.17 -7.80
N LEU A 219 -3.10 1.42 -8.76
CA LEU A 219 -3.07 -0.05 -8.70
C LEU A 219 -1.64 -0.47 -9.00
N PRO A 220 -0.75 -0.38 -8.00
CA PRO A 220 0.65 -0.74 -8.15
C PRO A 220 0.76 -2.25 -8.35
N ASN A 221 1.94 -2.72 -8.75
CA ASN A 221 2.22 -4.14 -8.90
C ASN A 221 1.33 -4.86 -9.92
N ARG A 222 0.75 -4.16 -10.89
CA ARG A 222 0.05 -4.78 -12.02
C ARG A 222 0.30 -4.06 -13.34
N GLY A 223 0.30 -4.80 -14.43
CA GLY A 223 0.40 -4.28 -15.80
C GLY A 223 -0.53 -5.02 -16.75
N TRP A 224 -0.99 -4.33 -17.79
CA TRP A 224 -1.83 -4.94 -18.82
C TRP A 224 -0.95 -5.76 -19.78
N ASN A 225 -1.30 -7.02 -20.01
CA ASN A 225 -0.65 -7.84 -21.03
C ASN A 225 -1.55 -7.91 -22.27
N ASN A 226 -1.12 -7.27 -23.36
CA ASN A 226 -1.84 -7.22 -24.62
C ASN A 226 -1.97 -8.59 -25.32
N GLU A 227 -1.02 -9.50 -25.14
CA GLU A 227 -1.09 -10.83 -25.76
C GLU A 227 -2.11 -11.72 -25.07
N GLN A 228 -2.17 -11.62 -23.74
CA GLN A 228 -3.06 -12.45 -22.91
C GLN A 228 -4.38 -11.75 -22.56
N GLN A 229 -4.55 -10.50 -22.99
CA GLN A 229 -5.72 -9.64 -22.74
C GLN A 229 -6.16 -9.67 -21.27
N ARG A 230 -5.18 -9.57 -20.35
CA ARG A 230 -5.42 -9.64 -18.91
C ARG A 230 -4.42 -8.83 -18.11
N TRP A 231 -4.82 -8.47 -16.89
CA TRP A 231 -3.92 -7.92 -15.89
C TRP A 231 -2.95 -8.99 -15.38
N MET A 232 -1.66 -8.70 -15.50
CA MET A 232 -0.57 -9.44 -14.86
C MET A 232 -0.19 -8.73 -13.57
N TYR A 233 0.03 -9.48 -12.51
CA TYR A 233 0.39 -8.96 -11.20
C TYR A 233 1.82 -9.36 -10.84
N LEU A 234 2.50 -8.52 -10.06
CA LEU A 234 3.74 -8.91 -9.42
C LEU A 234 3.47 -10.15 -8.56
N PRO A 235 4.29 -11.21 -8.69
CA PRO A 235 4.13 -12.44 -7.89
C PRO A 235 4.18 -12.14 -6.39
N ALA A 236 3.44 -12.93 -5.59
CA ALA A 236 3.42 -12.76 -4.14
C ALA A 236 4.80 -13.04 -3.53
N GLU A 237 5.52 -13.98 -4.14
CA GLU A 237 6.84 -14.52 -3.80
C GLU A 237 7.99 -13.57 -4.18
N GLN A 238 7.69 -12.39 -4.72
CA GLN A 238 8.74 -11.43 -5.09
C GLN A 238 9.57 -10.99 -3.86
N HIS A 239 8.96 -10.96 -2.67
CA HIS A 239 9.68 -10.76 -1.42
C HIS A 239 10.80 -11.79 -1.21
N ASP A 240 10.51 -13.06 -1.44
CA ASP A 240 11.47 -14.16 -1.22
C ASP A 240 12.63 -14.08 -2.22
N LYS A 241 12.33 -13.68 -3.46
CA LYS A 241 13.37 -13.41 -4.48
C LYS A 241 14.28 -12.26 -4.07
N ASP A 242 13.74 -11.19 -3.51
CA ASP A 242 14.55 -10.08 -3.01
C ASP A 242 15.44 -10.51 -1.83
N LEU A 243 14.94 -11.36 -0.94
CA LEU A 243 15.73 -11.93 0.16
C LEU A 243 16.86 -12.83 -0.35
N GLN A 244 16.59 -13.66 -1.36
CA GLN A 244 17.61 -14.48 -2.02
C GLN A 244 18.70 -13.61 -2.66
N TYR A 245 18.32 -12.51 -3.31
CA TYR A 245 19.29 -11.55 -3.86
C TYR A 245 20.17 -10.94 -2.77
N ILE A 246 19.58 -10.56 -1.63
CA ILE A 246 20.32 -10.02 -0.48
C ILE A 246 21.30 -11.06 0.08
N ARG A 247 20.88 -12.33 0.19
CA ARG A 247 21.75 -13.44 0.61
C ARG A 247 22.95 -13.58 -0.32
N THR A 248 22.73 -13.59 -1.64
CA THR A 248 23.80 -13.69 -2.64
C THR A 248 24.73 -12.48 -2.61
N TRP A 249 24.18 -11.26 -2.50
CA TRP A 249 24.97 -10.03 -2.36
C TRP A 249 25.86 -10.06 -1.11
N ALA A 250 25.32 -10.52 0.02
CA ALA A 250 26.06 -10.62 1.26
C ALA A 250 27.18 -11.67 1.19
N ARG A 251 26.95 -12.82 0.55
CA ARG A 251 27.98 -13.85 0.33
C ARG A 251 29.15 -13.31 -0.50
N ALA A 252 28.87 -12.54 -1.54
CA ALA A 252 29.91 -11.94 -2.38
C ALA A 252 30.73 -10.87 -1.65
N ARG A 253 30.11 -10.12 -0.73
CA ARG A 253 30.71 -8.96 -0.08
C ARG A 253 31.31 -9.25 1.29
N TYR A 254 30.80 -10.25 2.01
CA TYR A 254 31.23 -10.62 3.36
C TYR A 254 31.36 -12.15 3.51
N PRO A 255 32.29 -12.80 2.78
CA PRO A 255 32.44 -14.25 2.80
C PRO A 255 32.74 -14.81 4.20
N ALA A 256 33.50 -14.09 5.03
CA ALA A 256 33.83 -14.52 6.40
C ALA A 256 32.63 -14.52 7.37
N ALA A 257 31.57 -13.73 7.10
CA ALA A 257 30.39 -13.63 7.98
C ALA A 257 29.32 -14.69 7.67
N MET A 258 29.43 -15.39 6.54
CA MET A 258 28.48 -16.41 6.08
C MET A 258 28.98 -17.84 6.29
N ASN A 259 30.27 -18.04 6.56
CA ASN A 259 30.86 -19.37 6.78
C ASN A 259 30.66 -19.92 8.21
N VAL A 260 30.09 -19.14 9.14
CA VAL A 260 29.89 -19.57 10.53
C VAL A 260 28.61 -20.42 10.70
N THR A 261 27.75 -20.50 9.69
CA THR A 261 26.46 -21.22 9.77
C THR A 261 26.42 -22.53 8.99
N ASP A 262 27.46 -22.86 8.20
CA ASP A 262 27.47 -24.09 7.38
C ASP A 262 28.25 -25.26 8.04
N ASP A 263 28.81 -25.07 9.25
CA ASP A 263 29.55 -26.11 10.00
C ASP A 263 28.68 -26.91 11.01
N VAL A 264 27.35 -26.81 10.92
CA VAL A 264 26.43 -27.67 11.67
C VAL A 264 25.43 -28.28 10.70
N LEU A 265 25.85 -29.35 10.02
CA LEU A 265 25.05 -30.54 9.68
C LEU A 265 25.96 -31.67 9.22
#